data_AF-A0A9E3SFJ9-F1
#
_entry.id   AF-A0A9E3SFJ9-F1
#
_cell.length_a   1.000
_cell.length_b   1.000
_cell.length_c   1.000
_cell.angle_alpha   90.00
_cell.angle_beta   90.00
_cell.angle_gamma   90.00
#
_symmetry.space_group_name_H-M   'P 1'
#
loop_
_entity.id
_entity.type
_entity.pdbx_description
1 polymer ?
#
loop_
_entity_poly.entity_id
_entity_poly.type
_entity_poly.pdbx_seq_one_letter_code
_entity_poly.pdbx_strand_id
1 'polypeptide(L)'
;MKYLFSILLFSHGAIHLLGFIKAFNLAPIQQLSVNISKTAGLTWLLVFVLFLISGIAYLAKYQWWSILAFLAVFLSTFLTILVWKDAKFASIPNLIILLIAGISLSQSAFDKKIAHEIAQLMEHSARFESTEVTSQELAEPPSPVAKWLKVSGLEGKEKIHAVWLKQIAKMKMKPGQENWNDATAEQYFSIQNPAFVWKVKMNMPPFIKIAGRDKFVDGKGEMLIKMFSLLNIVNEKGVKMDEGTLQRYLAEIVWFPSAALSPFITWET
;
A
#
# COMPACT_ATOMS: atom_id res chain seq x y z
N MET A 1 -8.11 17.23 5.91
CA MET A 1 -8.04 16.61 4.56
C MET A 1 -9.31 15.88 4.15
N LYS A 2 -9.80 14.87 4.90
CA LYS A 2 -11.01 14.10 4.52
C LYS A 2 -12.21 14.98 4.15
N TYR A 3 -12.67 15.83 5.08
CA TYR A 3 -13.85 16.67 4.85
C TYR A 3 -13.64 17.71 3.75
N LEU A 4 -12.45 18.33 3.67
CA LEU A 4 -12.12 19.29 2.62
C LEU A 4 -12.20 18.66 1.21
N PHE A 5 -11.67 17.45 1.05
CA PHE A 5 -11.74 16.74 -0.22
C PHE A 5 -13.17 16.28 -0.55
N SER A 6 -13.96 15.88 0.44
CA SER A 6 -15.39 15.58 0.24
C SER A 6 -16.18 16.81 -0.20
N ILE A 7 -15.93 17.98 0.42
CA ILE A 7 -16.52 19.25 0.00
C ILE A 7 -16.20 19.51 -1.47
N LEU A 8 -14.93 19.34 -1.88
CA LEU A 8 -14.51 19.50 -3.28
C LEU A 8 -15.29 18.57 -4.22
N LEU A 9 -15.41 17.28 -3.90
CA LEU A 9 -16.16 16.32 -4.72
C LEU A 9 -17.63 16.73 -4.87
N PHE A 10 -18.29 17.08 -3.76
CA PHE A 10 -19.70 17.44 -3.79
C PHE A 10 -19.96 18.78 -4.46
N SER A 11 -19.16 19.81 -4.17
CA SER A 11 -19.33 21.13 -4.78
C SER A 11 -19.04 21.09 -6.28
N HIS A 12 -17.97 20.39 -6.68
CA HIS A 12 -17.63 20.21 -8.10
C HIS A 12 -18.69 19.39 -8.83
N GLY A 13 -19.15 18.30 -8.24
CA GLY A 13 -20.28 17.52 -8.74
C GLY A 13 -21.53 18.39 -8.92
N ALA A 14 -21.90 19.18 -7.91
CA ALA A 14 -23.11 20.00 -7.93
C ALA A 14 -23.09 21.05 -9.05
N ILE A 15 -21.93 21.61 -9.40
CA ILE A 15 -21.80 22.53 -10.55
C ILE A 15 -22.25 21.86 -11.85
N HIS A 16 -22.05 20.55 -11.99
CA HIS A 16 -22.48 19.83 -13.18
C HIS A 16 -24.02 19.75 -13.33
N LEU A 17 -24.81 19.98 -12.28
CA LEU A 17 -26.27 20.09 -12.41
C LEU A 17 -26.70 21.26 -13.30
N LEU A 18 -25.90 22.34 -13.38
CA LEU A 18 -26.22 23.50 -14.21
C LEU A 18 -26.36 23.15 -15.69
N GLY A 19 -25.51 22.25 -16.20
CA GLY A 19 -25.58 21.80 -17.59
C GLY A 19 -26.82 20.95 -17.88
N PHE A 20 -27.24 20.12 -16.92
CA PHE A 20 -28.48 19.36 -17.01
C PHE A 20 -29.72 20.27 -16.97
N ILE A 21 -29.78 21.18 -15.99
CA ILE A 21 -30.87 22.16 -15.84
C ILE A 21 -31.02 22.99 -17.10
N LYS A 22 -29.91 23.45 -17.70
CA LYS A 22 -29.91 24.20 -18.95
C LYS A 22 -30.42 23.35 -20.12
N ALA A 23 -29.92 22.13 -20.30
CA ALA A 23 -30.28 21.28 -21.44
C ALA A 23 -31.77 20.89 -21.50
N PHE A 24 -32.42 20.85 -20.33
CA PHE A 24 -33.85 20.53 -20.19
C PHE A 24 -34.73 21.76 -19.97
N ASN A 25 -34.18 22.97 -20.05
CA ASN A 25 -34.88 24.24 -19.83
C ASN A 25 -35.66 24.30 -18.50
N LEU A 26 -35.10 23.72 -17.43
CA LEU A 26 -35.76 23.68 -16.12
C LEU A 26 -35.68 25.03 -15.39
N ALA A 27 -34.63 25.82 -15.66
CA ALA A 27 -34.44 27.18 -15.16
C ALA A 27 -33.49 27.97 -16.08
N PRO A 28 -33.53 29.32 -16.09
CA PRO A 28 -32.59 30.12 -16.87
C PRO A 28 -31.17 30.03 -16.28
N ILE A 29 -30.22 29.48 -17.04
CA ILE A 29 -28.80 29.39 -16.66
C ILE A 29 -27.97 30.33 -17.54
N GLN A 30 -27.56 31.46 -16.96
CA GLN A 30 -26.78 32.50 -17.65
C GLN A 30 -25.26 32.24 -17.61
N GLN A 31 -24.81 31.38 -16.70
CA GLN A 31 -23.39 31.04 -16.52
C GLN A 31 -22.82 30.19 -17.66
N LEU A 32 -23.67 29.52 -18.43
CA LEU A 32 -23.30 28.77 -19.63
C LEU A 32 -23.87 29.55 -20.81
N SER A 33 -23.05 29.96 -21.76
CA SER A 33 -23.45 30.73 -22.94
C SER A 33 -23.91 29.83 -24.08
N VAL A 34 -23.32 28.65 -24.22
CA VAL A 34 -23.61 27.69 -25.30
C VAL A 34 -24.92 26.92 -25.05
N ASN A 35 -25.67 26.62 -26.10
CA ASN A 35 -26.83 25.72 -26.03
C ASN A 35 -26.37 24.27 -25.82
N ILE A 36 -26.97 23.60 -24.85
CA ILE A 36 -26.61 22.23 -24.48
C ILE A 36 -27.72 21.29 -24.97
N SER A 37 -27.36 20.29 -25.78
CA SER A 37 -28.32 19.27 -26.22
C SER A 37 -28.80 18.43 -25.03
N LYS A 38 -30.00 17.82 -25.14
CA LYS A 38 -30.51 16.91 -24.10
C LYS A 38 -29.55 15.75 -23.82
N THR A 39 -28.90 15.21 -24.84
CA THR A 39 -27.91 14.13 -24.70
C THR A 39 -26.68 14.59 -23.92
N ALA A 40 -26.14 15.77 -24.23
CA ALA A 40 -25.06 16.35 -23.45
C ALA A 40 -25.50 16.63 -22.01
N GLY A 41 -26.72 17.13 -21.81
CA GLY A 41 -27.33 17.35 -20.49
C GLY A 41 -27.38 16.09 -19.63
N LEU A 42 -27.70 14.93 -20.22
CA LEU A 42 -27.62 13.64 -19.51
C LEU A 42 -26.18 13.29 -19.11
N THR A 43 -25.17 13.60 -19.93
CA THR A 43 -23.76 13.44 -19.56
C THR A 43 -23.39 14.35 -18.38
N TRP A 44 -23.88 15.60 -18.36
CA TRP A 44 -23.71 16.50 -17.21
C TRP A 44 -24.31 15.90 -15.92
N LEU A 45 -25.53 15.35 -15.99
CA LEU A 45 -26.16 14.67 -14.86
C LEU A 45 -25.38 13.44 -14.41
N LEU A 46 -24.87 12.63 -15.34
CA LEU A 46 -24.05 11.46 -15.04
C LEU A 46 -22.78 11.86 -14.27
N VAL A 47 -22.10 12.94 -14.67
CA VAL A 47 -20.91 13.43 -13.96
C VAL A 47 -21.24 13.84 -12.52
N PHE A 48 -22.38 14.52 -12.30
CA PHE A 48 -22.86 14.84 -10.94
C PHE A 48 -23.06 13.56 -10.11
N VAL A 49 -23.78 12.57 -10.66
CA VAL A 49 -24.06 11.31 -9.97
C VAL A 49 -22.76 10.56 -9.63
N LEU A 50 -21.80 10.50 -10.55
CA LEU A 50 -20.52 9.86 -10.32
C LEU A 50 -19.74 10.54 -9.19
N PHE A 51 -19.66 11.88 -9.17
CA PHE A 51 -19.00 12.61 -8.08
C PHE A 51 -19.74 12.46 -6.75
N LEU A 52 -21.08 12.44 -6.75
CA LEU A 52 -21.90 12.22 -5.56
C LEU A 52 -21.63 10.84 -4.95
N ILE A 53 -21.75 9.77 -5.74
CA ILE A 53 -21.50 8.39 -5.29
C ILE A 53 -20.04 8.24 -4.85
N SER A 54 -19.11 8.81 -5.61
CA SER A 54 -17.68 8.81 -5.26
C SER A 54 -17.43 9.50 -3.90
N GLY A 55 -18.04 10.67 -3.66
CA GLY A 55 -17.94 11.39 -2.39
C GLY A 55 -18.51 10.61 -1.21
N ILE A 56 -19.68 9.97 -1.38
CA ILE A 56 -20.29 9.09 -0.37
C ILE A 56 -19.38 7.89 -0.08
N ALA A 57 -18.90 7.21 -1.13
CA ALA A 57 -18.01 6.06 -1.01
C ALA A 57 -16.69 6.43 -0.31
N TYR A 58 -16.12 7.59 -0.62
CA TYR A 58 -14.93 8.13 0.04
C TYR A 58 -15.17 8.38 1.54
N LEU A 59 -16.30 8.98 1.90
CA LEU A 59 -16.67 9.21 3.30
C LEU A 59 -16.87 7.89 4.07
N ALA A 60 -17.47 6.89 3.40
CA ALA A 60 -17.66 5.53 3.90
C ALA A 60 -16.38 4.66 3.88
N LYS A 61 -15.24 5.21 3.43
CA LYS A 61 -13.94 4.53 3.34
C LYS A 61 -13.89 3.35 2.36
N TYR A 62 -14.80 3.28 1.39
CA TYR A 62 -14.76 2.28 0.34
C TYR A 62 -13.70 2.62 -0.72
N GLN A 63 -12.71 1.76 -0.92
CA GLN A 63 -11.56 2.03 -1.81
C GLN A 63 -11.93 2.24 -3.28
N TRP A 64 -13.07 1.72 -3.74
CA TRP A 64 -13.51 1.87 -5.14
C TRP A 64 -13.99 3.29 -5.49
N TRP A 65 -14.11 4.20 -4.52
CA TRP A 65 -14.48 5.60 -4.73
C TRP A 65 -13.62 6.28 -5.82
N SER A 66 -12.33 5.95 -5.87
CA SER A 66 -11.36 6.59 -6.76
C SER A 66 -11.53 6.18 -8.23
N ILE A 67 -12.11 5.00 -8.48
CA ILE A 67 -12.46 4.55 -9.84
C ILE A 67 -13.58 5.43 -10.39
N LEU A 68 -14.62 5.68 -9.59
CA LEU A 68 -15.71 6.57 -9.99
C LEU A 68 -15.24 8.02 -10.13
N ALA A 69 -14.38 8.50 -9.24
CA ALA A 69 -13.78 9.83 -9.36
C ALA A 69 -13.00 9.99 -10.66
N PHE A 70 -12.22 8.98 -11.05
CA PHE A 70 -11.44 9.00 -12.29
C PHE A 70 -12.37 9.07 -13.52
N LEU A 71 -13.43 8.25 -13.56
CA LEU A 71 -14.42 8.29 -14.63
C LEU A 71 -15.16 9.64 -14.69
N ALA A 72 -15.53 10.18 -13.53
CA ALA A 72 -16.17 11.49 -13.42
C ALA A 72 -15.28 12.61 -13.94
N VAL A 73 -13.99 12.62 -13.57
CA VAL A 73 -13.02 13.61 -14.05
C VAL A 73 -12.80 13.51 -15.55
N PHE A 74 -12.73 12.30 -16.11
CA PHE A 74 -12.59 12.11 -17.56
C PHE A 74 -13.76 12.75 -18.32
N LEU A 75 -14.99 12.43 -17.93
CA LEU A 75 -16.21 13.01 -18.52
C LEU A 75 -16.33 14.52 -18.25
N SER A 76 -16.01 14.96 -17.02
CA SER A 76 -15.99 16.39 -16.65
C SER A 76 -15.00 17.18 -17.51
N THR A 77 -13.82 16.62 -17.78
CA THR A 77 -12.80 17.23 -18.64
C THR A 77 -13.27 17.32 -20.09
N PHE A 78 -13.87 16.26 -20.61
CA PHE A 78 -14.49 16.26 -21.94
C PHE A 78 -15.54 17.37 -22.07
N LEU A 79 -16.47 17.48 -21.12
CA LEU A 79 -17.47 18.56 -21.08
C LEU A 79 -16.83 19.94 -20.97
N THR A 80 -15.80 20.09 -20.13
CA THR A 80 -15.06 21.35 -19.95
C THR A 80 -14.43 21.82 -21.26
N ILE A 81 -13.87 20.91 -22.06
CA ILE A 81 -13.31 21.24 -23.39
C ILE A 81 -14.42 21.73 -24.34
N LEU A 82 -15.58 21.09 -24.34
CA LEU A 82 -16.71 21.48 -25.19
C LEU A 82 -17.28 22.86 -24.85
N VAL A 83 -17.28 23.26 -23.57
CA VAL A 83 -17.78 24.57 -23.10
C VAL A 83 -16.67 25.45 -22.51
N TRP A 84 -15.48 25.39 -23.10
CA TRP A 84 -14.24 25.97 -22.55
C TRP A 84 -14.36 27.41 -22.06
N LYS A 85 -15.00 28.28 -22.85
CA LYS A 85 -15.15 29.71 -22.54
C LYS A 85 -15.77 29.95 -21.16
N ASP A 86 -16.76 29.12 -20.81
CA ASP A 86 -17.56 29.28 -19.59
C ASP A 86 -17.03 28.40 -18.45
N ALA A 87 -16.42 27.26 -18.77
CA ALA A 87 -16.11 26.21 -17.79
C ALA A 87 -14.61 25.97 -17.54
N LYS A 88 -13.67 26.67 -18.18
CA LYS A 88 -12.22 26.39 -18.06
C LYS A 88 -11.71 26.23 -16.62
N PHE A 89 -12.30 26.92 -15.65
CA PHE A 89 -11.91 26.81 -14.24
C PHE A 89 -12.28 25.47 -13.58
N ALA A 90 -13.19 24.69 -14.17
CA ALA A 90 -13.47 23.31 -13.78
C ALA A 90 -12.26 22.37 -13.95
N SER A 91 -11.26 22.77 -14.73
CA SER A 91 -9.99 22.05 -14.86
C SER A 91 -9.21 21.96 -13.54
N ILE A 92 -9.31 22.97 -12.67
CA ILE A 92 -8.60 23.02 -11.37
C ILE A 92 -9.10 21.91 -10.42
N PRO A 93 -10.40 21.82 -10.07
CA PRO A 93 -10.90 20.73 -9.24
C PRO A 93 -10.70 19.37 -9.90
N ASN A 94 -10.82 19.26 -11.23
CA ASN A 94 -10.52 18.02 -11.96
C ASN A 94 -9.08 17.55 -11.75
N LEU A 95 -8.09 18.44 -11.85
CA LEU A 95 -6.68 18.11 -11.62
C LEU A 95 -6.43 17.66 -10.17
N ILE A 96 -7.01 18.36 -9.20
CA ILE A 96 -6.87 18.01 -7.77
C ILE A 96 -7.49 16.63 -7.50
N ILE A 97 -8.71 16.39 -7.99
CA ILE A 97 -9.39 15.11 -7.83
C ILE A 97 -8.62 13.99 -8.52
N LEU A 98 -8.12 14.22 -9.74
CA LEU A 98 -7.32 13.26 -10.48
C LEU A 98 -6.07 12.85 -9.72
N LEU A 99 -5.33 13.81 -9.15
CA LEU A 99 -4.12 13.55 -8.37
C LEU A 99 -4.44 12.69 -7.14
N ILE A 100 -5.47 13.05 -6.36
CA ILE A 100 -5.83 12.33 -5.13
C ILE A 100 -6.37 10.93 -5.46
N ALA A 101 -7.21 10.81 -6.49
CA ALA A 101 -7.72 9.52 -6.96
C ALA A 101 -6.59 8.63 -7.48
N GLY A 102 -5.63 9.19 -8.22
CA GLY A 102 -4.44 8.49 -8.71
C GLY A 102 -3.57 7.94 -7.58
N ILE A 103 -3.30 8.76 -6.56
CA ILE A 103 -2.58 8.32 -5.34
C ILE A 103 -3.35 7.18 -4.65
N SER A 104 -4.67 7.29 -4.50
CA SER A 104 -5.51 6.26 -3.87
C SER A 104 -5.51 4.94 -4.63
N LEU A 105 -5.61 4.99 -5.96
CA LEU A 105 -5.52 3.81 -6.82
C LEU A 105 -4.14 3.16 -6.74
N SER A 106 -3.08 3.96 -6.78
CA SER A 106 -1.70 3.49 -6.68
C SER A 106 -1.43 2.81 -5.34
N GLN A 107 -1.90 3.41 -4.24
CA GLN A 107 -1.86 2.82 -2.90
C GLN A 107 -2.62 1.49 -2.83
N SER A 108 -3.82 1.44 -3.41
CA SER A 108 -4.64 0.21 -3.43
C SER A 108 -3.96 -0.91 -4.22
N ALA A 109 -3.36 -0.59 -5.38
CA ALA A 109 -2.62 -1.55 -6.18
C ALA A 109 -1.37 -2.07 -5.43
N PHE A 110 -0.64 -1.17 -4.76
CA PHE A 110 0.51 -1.52 -3.94
C PHE A 110 0.13 -2.42 -2.76
N ASP A 111 -0.91 -2.06 -2.00
CA ASP A 111 -1.41 -2.86 -0.89
C ASP A 111 -1.91 -4.23 -1.34
N LYS A 112 -2.63 -4.32 -2.47
CA LYS A 112 -3.08 -5.60 -3.05
C LYS A 112 -1.91 -6.49 -3.45
N LYS A 113 -0.87 -5.93 -4.09
CA LYS A 113 0.34 -6.67 -4.45
C LYS A 113 0.97 -7.31 -3.22
N ILE A 114 1.17 -6.52 -2.16
CA ILE A 114 1.82 -7.00 -0.93
C ILE A 114 0.93 -8.02 -0.22
N ALA A 115 -0.39 -7.80 -0.17
CA ALA A 115 -1.31 -8.76 0.42
C ALA A 115 -1.27 -10.12 -0.30
N HIS A 116 -1.14 -10.10 -1.64
CA HIS A 116 -0.94 -11.32 -2.41
C HIS A 116 0.40 -12.00 -2.09
N GLU A 117 1.51 -11.23 -2.02
CA GLU A 117 2.83 -11.74 -1.63
C GLU A 117 2.79 -12.38 -0.22
N ILE A 118 2.10 -11.77 0.74
CA ILE A 118 1.91 -12.32 2.10
C ILE A 118 1.05 -13.58 2.07
N ALA A 119 -0.06 -13.57 1.34
CA ALA A 119 -0.94 -14.73 1.25
C ALA A 119 -0.21 -15.96 0.68
N GLN A 120 0.58 -15.76 -0.38
CA GLN A 120 1.42 -16.82 -0.94
C GLN A 120 2.43 -17.34 0.08
N LEU A 121 3.10 -16.45 0.82
CA LEU A 121 4.05 -16.84 1.87
C LEU A 121 3.38 -17.71 2.96
N MET A 122 2.20 -17.29 3.44
CA MET A 122 1.49 -17.97 4.52
C MET A 122 0.86 -19.30 4.08
N GLU A 123 0.41 -19.40 2.83
CA GLU A 123 -0.15 -20.65 2.30
C GLU A 123 0.88 -21.79 2.29
N HIS A 124 2.14 -21.48 1.97
CA HIS A 124 3.22 -22.47 2.00
C HIS A 124 3.53 -22.93 3.44
N SER A 125 3.49 -22.00 4.40
CA SER A 125 3.76 -22.31 5.80
C SER A 125 2.64 -23.14 6.46
N ALA A 126 1.38 -22.89 6.10
CA ALA A 126 0.20 -23.57 6.68
C ALA A 126 0.13 -25.08 6.38
N ARG A 127 0.90 -25.58 5.39
CA ARG A 127 0.93 -26.99 5.01
C ARG A 127 1.93 -27.81 5.82
N PHE A 128 2.67 -27.19 6.72
CA PHE A 128 3.70 -27.87 7.50
C PHE A 128 3.14 -28.42 8.81
N GLU A 129 3.30 -29.74 9.01
CA GLU A 129 3.09 -30.36 10.31
C GLU A 129 4.30 -30.07 11.20
N SER A 130 4.08 -29.37 12.31
CA SER A 130 5.17 -29.06 13.22
C SER A 130 5.56 -30.27 14.05
N THR A 131 6.87 -30.52 14.15
CA THR A 131 7.44 -31.53 15.05
C THR A 131 7.98 -30.87 16.30
N GLU A 132 8.00 -31.60 17.41
CA GLU A 132 8.69 -31.16 18.61
C GLU A 132 10.21 -31.13 18.40
N VAL A 133 10.88 -30.18 19.06
CA VAL A 133 12.33 -30.06 19.07
C VAL A 133 12.92 -30.95 20.15
N THR A 134 13.80 -31.86 19.74
CA THR A 134 14.42 -32.87 20.60
C THR A 134 15.73 -32.38 21.22
N SER A 135 16.12 -32.97 22.35
CA SER A 135 17.42 -32.71 22.99
C SER A 135 18.61 -33.04 22.07
N GLN A 136 18.44 -34.00 21.15
CA GLN A 136 19.44 -34.40 20.18
C GLN A 136 19.67 -33.28 19.14
N GLU A 137 18.60 -32.77 18.53
CA GLU A 137 18.70 -31.66 17.57
C GLU A 137 19.33 -30.41 18.19
N LEU A 138 19.04 -30.14 19.47
CA LEU A 138 19.64 -29.03 20.21
C LEU A 138 21.14 -29.19 20.49
N ALA A 139 21.70 -30.39 20.33
CA ALA A 139 23.10 -30.68 20.54
C ALA A 139 23.93 -30.70 19.24
N GLU A 140 23.30 -30.70 18.07
CA GLU A 140 24.00 -30.74 16.77
C GLU A 140 24.75 -29.44 16.42
N PRO A 141 24.20 -28.22 16.65
CA PRO A 141 24.92 -26.98 16.35
C PRO A 141 26.13 -26.75 17.28
N PRO A 142 27.07 -25.86 16.90
CA PRO A 142 28.19 -25.47 17.76
C PRO A 142 27.74 -24.97 19.14
N SER A 143 28.61 -25.15 20.14
CA SER A 143 28.32 -24.87 21.56
C SER A 143 27.61 -23.52 21.83
N PRO A 144 27.99 -22.38 21.21
CA PRO A 144 27.27 -21.12 21.43
C PRO A 144 25.81 -21.17 20.96
N VAL A 145 25.55 -21.77 19.80
CA VAL A 145 24.21 -21.88 19.20
C VAL A 145 23.36 -22.86 20.01
N ALA A 146 23.90 -24.03 20.34
CA ALA A 146 23.24 -25.02 21.19
C ALA A 146 22.83 -24.42 22.54
N LYS A 147 23.72 -23.63 23.17
CA LYS A 147 23.42 -22.93 24.42
C LYS A 147 22.31 -21.90 24.25
N TRP A 148 22.35 -21.09 23.19
CA TRP A 148 21.30 -20.11 22.90
C TRP A 148 19.93 -20.76 22.69
N LEU A 149 19.86 -21.88 21.95
CA LEU A 149 18.60 -22.59 21.71
C LEU A 149 17.98 -23.16 22.99
N LYS A 150 18.82 -23.74 23.87
CA LYS A 150 18.38 -24.23 25.19
C LYS A 150 17.86 -23.10 26.07
N VAL A 151 18.60 -21.99 26.16
CA VAL A 151 18.20 -20.82 26.96
C VAL A 151 16.93 -20.17 26.41
N SER A 152 16.70 -20.24 25.10
CA SER A 152 15.46 -19.77 24.46
C SER A 152 14.24 -20.64 24.78
N GLY A 153 14.43 -21.77 25.47
CA GLY A 153 13.34 -22.65 25.92
C GLY A 153 12.76 -23.51 24.81
N LEU A 154 13.54 -23.83 23.78
CA LEU A 154 13.06 -24.53 22.59
C LEU A 154 12.84 -26.05 22.82
N GLU A 155 13.47 -26.64 23.82
CA GLU A 155 13.38 -28.08 24.11
C GLU A 155 11.95 -28.53 24.42
N GLY A 156 11.48 -29.58 23.73
CA GLY A 156 10.12 -30.11 23.87
C GLY A 156 9.02 -29.15 23.38
N LYS A 157 9.37 -28.13 22.58
CA LYS A 157 8.41 -27.24 21.93
C LYS A 157 8.27 -27.59 20.46
N GLU A 158 7.09 -27.37 19.90
CA GLU A 158 6.87 -27.42 18.45
C GLU A 158 7.79 -26.42 17.72
N LYS A 159 8.36 -26.83 16.59
CA LYS A 159 9.12 -25.96 15.71
C LYS A 159 8.26 -24.78 15.24
N ILE A 160 8.82 -23.58 15.31
CA ILE A 160 8.15 -22.37 14.82
C ILE A 160 8.18 -22.42 13.28
N HIS A 161 7.01 -22.27 12.65
CA HIS A 161 6.86 -22.35 11.19
C HIS A 161 6.50 -21.01 10.53
N ALA A 162 5.82 -20.13 11.27
CA ALA A 162 5.53 -18.76 10.86
C ALA A 162 5.64 -17.81 12.04
N VAL A 163 5.99 -16.56 11.75
CA VAL A 163 5.94 -15.45 12.71
C VAL A 163 5.33 -14.23 12.05
N TRP A 164 4.45 -13.54 12.78
CA TRP A 164 3.97 -12.21 12.43
C TRP A 164 4.40 -11.20 13.48
N LEU A 165 5.04 -10.12 13.01
CA LEU A 165 5.45 -9.00 13.85
C LEU A 165 4.72 -7.73 13.45
N LYS A 166 4.40 -6.90 14.44
CA LYS A 166 3.98 -5.53 14.26
C LYS A 166 4.97 -4.60 14.96
N GLN A 167 5.49 -3.63 14.21
CA GLN A 167 6.54 -2.73 14.66
C GLN A 167 6.03 -1.29 14.66
N ILE A 168 6.34 -0.56 15.71
CA ILE A 168 6.19 0.90 15.79
C ILE A 168 7.60 1.45 15.94
N ALA A 169 8.04 2.27 15.00
CA ALA A 169 9.43 2.67 14.88
C ALA A 169 9.58 4.16 14.57
N LYS A 170 10.77 4.67 14.89
CA LYS A 170 11.27 5.95 14.42
C LYS A 170 12.36 5.67 13.38
N MET A 171 12.29 6.29 12.21
CA MET A 171 13.24 6.06 11.12
C MET A 171 13.90 7.35 10.61
N LYS A 172 15.21 7.28 10.34
CA LYS A 172 15.96 8.26 9.55
C LYS A 172 16.13 7.72 8.14
N MET A 173 16.02 8.59 7.14
CA MET A 173 16.15 8.22 5.73
C MET A 173 17.59 8.25 5.24
N LYS A 174 18.47 8.95 5.98
CA LYS A 174 19.89 9.04 5.68
C LYS A 174 20.72 9.21 6.95
N PRO A 175 22.00 8.80 6.92
CA PRO A 175 22.95 9.12 7.98
C PRO A 175 22.99 10.63 8.25
N GLY A 176 23.15 11.01 9.52
CA GLY A 176 23.26 12.41 9.93
C GLY A 176 21.96 13.23 9.92
N GLN A 177 20.82 12.67 9.51
CA GLN A 177 19.52 13.36 9.63
C GLN A 177 19.21 13.63 11.12
N GLU A 178 18.79 14.84 11.47
CA GLU A 178 18.44 15.16 12.86
C GLU A 178 17.08 14.57 13.27
N ASN A 179 16.05 14.90 12.50
CA ASN A 179 14.66 14.54 12.80
C ASN A 179 14.33 13.09 12.42
N TRP A 180 13.63 12.40 13.30
CA TRP A 180 13.10 11.05 13.05
C TRP A 180 11.66 11.10 12.54
N ASN A 181 11.30 10.18 11.66
CA ASN A 181 9.95 10.03 11.15
C ASN A 181 9.23 8.84 11.79
N ASP A 182 7.94 8.97 12.03
CA ASP A 182 7.11 7.88 12.53
C ASP A 182 6.81 6.86 11.45
N ALA A 183 7.08 5.58 11.77
CA ALA A 183 6.82 4.45 10.92
C ALA A 183 6.08 3.35 11.67
N THR A 184 5.19 2.67 10.95
CA THR A 184 4.55 1.43 11.39
C THR A 184 4.83 0.36 10.34
N ALA A 185 5.25 -0.81 10.78
CA ALA A 185 5.51 -1.93 9.89
C ALA A 185 4.86 -3.23 10.37
N GLU A 186 4.59 -4.10 9.41
CA GLU A 186 4.14 -5.47 9.60
C GLU A 186 5.13 -6.38 8.89
N GLN A 187 5.52 -7.47 9.53
CA GLN A 187 6.45 -8.45 8.97
C GLN A 187 5.91 -9.85 9.14
N TYR A 188 6.02 -10.64 8.08
CA TYR A 188 5.60 -12.03 8.06
C TYR A 188 6.81 -12.88 7.67
N PHE A 189 7.06 -13.94 8.42
CA PHE A 189 8.13 -14.90 8.16
C PHE A 189 7.55 -16.28 7.88
N SER A 190 8.21 -17.00 6.99
CA SER A 190 8.14 -18.46 6.85
C SER A 190 9.51 -19.03 7.20
N ILE A 191 9.54 -20.09 8.00
CA ILE A 191 10.79 -20.65 8.52
C ILE A 191 11.24 -21.89 7.73
N GLN A 192 10.30 -22.77 7.35
CA GLN A 192 10.56 -24.00 6.61
C GLN A 192 11.19 -23.69 5.26
N ASN A 193 10.57 -22.78 4.52
CA ASN A 193 11.15 -22.13 3.36
C ASN A 193 11.54 -20.72 3.81
N PRO A 194 12.84 -20.45 4.07
CA PRO A 194 13.32 -19.18 4.59
C PRO A 194 12.84 -18.02 3.74
N ALA A 195 11.90 -17.25 4.28
CA ALA A 195 11.32 -16.14 3.56
C ALA A 195 10.69 -15.12 4.51
N PHE A 196 10.65 -13.87 4.08
CA PHE A 196 9.87 -12.85 4.75
C PHE A 196 9.26 -11.84 3.77
N VAL A 197 8.14 -11.24 4.19
CA VAL A 197 7.61 -10.03 3.58
C VAL A 197 7.44 -8.99 4.68
N TRP A 198 8.11 -7.86 4.51
CA TRP A 198 8.06 -6.70 5.40
C TRP A 198 7.37 -5.54 4.68
N LYS A 199 6.37 -4.95 5.33
CA LYS A 199 5.57 -3.85 4.82
C LYS A 199 5.66 -2.68 5.78
N VAL A 200 5.99 -1.50 5.29
CA VAL A 200 6.09 -0.27 6.10
C VAL A 200 5.25 0.86 5.54
N LYS A 201 4.72 1.67 6.46
CA LYS A 201 4.12 2.97 6.18
C LYS A 201 4.79 3.99 7.07
N MET A 202 5.24 5.09 6.47
CA MET A 202 5.90 6.19 7.18
C MET A 202 5.33 7.53 6.72
N ASN A 203 5.11 8.43 7.67
CA ASN A 203 4.70 9.80 7.39
C ASN A 203 5.88 10.73 7.63
N MET A 204 6.24 11.50 6.61
CA MET A 204 7.31 12.49 6.64
C MET A 204 6.70 13.90 6.55
N PRO A 205 7.04 14.81 7.48
CA PRO A 205 6.58 16.19 7.42
C PRO A 205 7.03 16.93 6.14
N PRO A 206 6.23 17.90 5.64
CA PRO A 206 4.91 18.26 6.14
C PRO A 206 3.77 17.34 5.64
N PHE A 207 3.88 16.69 4.47
CA PHE A 207 2.78 15.90 3.89
C PHE A 207 3.22 14.70 3.06
N ILE A 208 4.47 14.25 3.18
CA ILE A 208 5.03 13.16 2.38
C ILE A 208 4.64 11.82 3.01
N LYS A 209 4.09 10.92 2.20
CA LYS A 209 3.81 9.53 2.61
C LYS A 209 4.74 8.58 1.91
N ILE A 210 5.40 7.73 2.68
CA ILE A 210 6.25 6.66 2.16
C ILE A 210 5.57 5.33 2.44
N ALA A 211 5.52 4.49 1.41
CA ALA A 211 5.14 3.09 1.53
C ALA A 211 6.31 2.24 1.06
N GLY A 212 6.66 1.22 1.84
CA GLY A 212 7.77 0.33 1.53
C GLY A 212 7.36 -1.12 1.61
N ARG A 213 7.98 -1.93 0.75
CA ARG A 213 8.02 -3.38 0.87
C ARG A 213 9.45 -3.85 0.70
N ASP A 214 9.87 -4.68 1.63
CA ASP A 214 11.07 -5.49 1.52
C ASP A 214 10.65 -6.95 1.58
N LYS A 215 11.27 -7.81 0.77
CA LYS A 215 10.98 -9.25 0.81
C LYS A 215 12.20 -10.07 0.48
N PHE A 216 12.24 -11.26 1.09
CA PHE A 216 13.17 -12.33 0.78
C PHE A 216 12.34 -13.58 0.53
N VAL A 217 12.38 -14.13 -0.68
CA VAL A 217 11.64 -15.35 -1.06
C VAL A 217 12.50 -16.14 -2.04
N ASP A 218 12.64 -17.45 -1.83
CA ASP A 218 13.40 -18.36 -2.70
C ASP A 218 14.85 -17.88 -2.95
N GLY A 219 15.49 -17.35 -1.90
CA GLY A 219 16.85 -16.81 -1.97
C GLY A 219 16.95 -15.46 -2.68
N LYS A 220 15.83 -14.81 -3.03
CA LYS A 220 15.79 -13.53 -3.75
C LYS A 220 15.26 -12.39 -2.90
N GLY A 221 16.06 -11.32 -2.84
CA GLY A 221 15.73 -10.06 -2.18
C GLY A 221 15.08 -9.07 -3.15
N GLU A 222 14.01 -8.41 -2.72
CA GLU A 222 13.42 -7.29 -3.46
C GLU A 222 12.98 -6.15 -2.54
N MET A 223 13.53 -4.96 -2.75
CA MET A 223 13.14 -3.75 -2.05
C MET A 223 12.40 -2.79 -2.98
N LEU A 224 11.23 -2.32 -2.55
CA LEU A 224 10.44 -1.32 -3.26
C LEU A 224 9.91 -0.28 -2.28
N ILE A 225 10.41 0.94 -2.39
CA ILE A 225 9.97 2.08 -1.59
C ILE A 225 9.39 3.12 -2.53
N LYS A 226 8.18 3.59 -2.22
CA LYS A 226 7.45 4.55 -3.04
C LYS A 226 6.99 5.76 -2.24
N MET A 227 7.09 6.93 -2.87
CA MET A 227 6.47 8.16 -2.41
C MET A 227 5.02 8.21 -2.91
N PHE A 228 4.07 8.47 -2.00
CA PHE A 228 2.63 8.44 -2.27
C PHE A 228 2.14 7.15 -2.95
N SER A 229 2.88 6.05 -2.76
CA SER A 229 2.70 4.77 -3.48
C SER A 229 2.80 4.85 -5.01
N LEU A 230 3.16 6.02 -5.56
CA LEU A 230 3.19 6.30 -6.99
C LEU A 230 4.62 6.31 -7.53
N LEU A 231 5.47 7.17 -6.97
CA LEU A 231 6.82 7.43 -7.46
C LEU A 231 7.82 6.51 -6.77
N ASN A 232 8.62 5.77 -7.54
CA ASN A 232 9.66 4.91 -6.99
C ASN A 232 10.79 5.78 -6.40
N ILE A 233 11.10 5.54 -5.13
CA ILE A 233 12.31 6.07 -4.49
C ILE A 233 13.40 5.00 -4.48
N VAL A 234 13.01 3.75 -4.22
CA VAL A 234 13.89 2.58 -4.25
C VAL A 234 13.18 1.48 -5.00
N ASN A 235 13.86 0.81 -5.91
CA ASN A 235 13.37 -0.38 -6.62
C ASN A 235 14.56 -1.27 -6.96
N GLU A 236 15.01 -2.04 -5.98
CA GLU A 236 16.30 -2.73 -6.01
C GLU A 236 16.11 -4.25 -5.97
N LYS A 237 16.94 -4.93 -6.75
CA LYS A 237 17.02 -6.39 -6.88
C LYS A 237 18.45 -6.81 -7.22
N GLY A 238 18.72 -8.12 -7.17
CA GLY A 238 19.97 -8.72 -7.62
C GLY A 238 20.87 -9.14 -6.48
N VAL A 239 22.06 -9.65 -6.81
CA VAL A 239 22.91 -10.42 -5.88
C VAL A 239 23.17 -9.70 -4.55
N LYS A 240 23.51 -8.41 -4.57
CA LYS A 240 23.73 -7.65 -3.32
C LYS A 240 22.47 -7.50 -2.46
N MET A 241 21.30 -7.40 -3.10
CA MET A 241 20.02 -7.36 -2.39
C MET A 241 19.69 -8.74 -1.83
N ASP A 242 19.97 -9.81 -2.58
CA ASP A 242 19.81 -11.19 -2.11
C ASP A 242 20.66 -11.42 -0.85
N GLU A 243 21.94 -11.04 -0.87
CA GLU A 243 22.86 -11.14 0.27
C GLU A 243 22.41 -10.30 1.48
N GLY A 244 22.05 -9.03 1.25
CA GLY A 244 21.64 -8.13 2.33
C GLY A 244 20.34 -8.56 3.00
N THR A 245 19.37 -9.06 2.22
CA THR A 245 18.10 -9.57 2.76
C THR A 245 18.26 -10.93 3.44
N LEU A 246 19.16 -11.79 2.95
CA LEU A 246 19.56 -13.01 3.66
C LEU A 246 20.20 -12.67 5.01
N GLN A 247 21.16 -11.73 5.04
CA GLN A 247 21.78 -11.29 6.29
C GLN A 247 20.73 -10.77 7.28
N ARG A 248 19.73 -10.02 6.79
CA ARG A 248 18.62 -9.55 7.62
C ARG A 248 17.79 -10.71 8.16
N TYR A 249 17.41 -11.68 7.32
CA TYR A 249 16.67 -12.87 7.77
C TYR A 249 17.43 -13.61 8.87
N LEU A 250 18.74 -13.85 8.67
CA LEU A 250 19.61 -14.49 9.64
C LEU A 250 19.75 -13.68 10.94
N ALA A 251 19.82 -12.36 10.86
CA ALA A 251 19.85 -11.49 12.05
C ALA A 251 18.54 -11.51 12.85
N GLU A 252 17.41 -11.77 12.17
CA GLU A 252 16.07 -11.77 12.76
C GLU A 252 15.62 -13.14 13.29
N ILE A 253 16.40 -14.22 13.11
CA ILE A 253 16.08 -15.56 13.66
C ILE A 253 15.96 -15.58 15.19
N VAL A 254 16.42 -14.54 15.87
CA VAL A 254 16.20 -14.33 17.31
C VAL A 254 14.72 -14.33 17.69
N TRP A 255 13.82 -13.98 16.75
CA TRP A 255 12.37 -14.04 16.95
C TRP A 255 11.80 -15.46 16.78
N PHE A 256 12.52 -16.36 16.12
CA PHE A 256 12.10 -17.73 15.82
C PHE A 256 13.30 -18.69 15.89
N PRO A 257 13.79 -19.02 17.10
CA PRO A 257 15.05 -19.74 17.28
C PRO A 257 15.14 -21.09 16.57
N SER A 258 14.00 -21.77 16.32
CA SER A 258 13.99 -23.04 15.57
C SER A 258 14.54 -22.94 14.15
N ALA A 259 14.62 -21.75 13.55
CA ALA A 259 15.28 -21.58 12.25
C ALA A 259 16.77 -21.95 12.28
N ALA A 260 17.44 -21.88 13.43
CA ALA A 260 18.83 -22.29 13.56
C ALA A 260 19.08 -23.79 13.33
N LEU A 261 18.01 -24.59 13.41
CA LEU A 261 17.98 -26.03 13.13
C LEU A 261 17.50 -26.32 11.69
N SER A 262 17.35 -25.29 10.86
CA SER A 262 16.91 -25.44 9.47
C SER A 262 17.97 -26.17 8.64
N PRO A 263 17.56 -27.06 7.72
CA PRO A 263 18.50 -27.69 6.78
C PRO A 263 19.15 -26.69 5.81
N PHE A 264 18.63 -25.46 5.74
CA PHE A 264 19.22 -24.37 4.94
C PHE A 264 20.32 -23.60 5.67
N ILE A 265 20.58 -23.89 6.95
CA ILE A 265 21.62 -23.25 7.75
C ILE A 265 22.67 -24.29 8.14
N THR A 266 23.88 -24.12 7.62
CA THR A 266 25.06 -24.88 8.06
C THR A 266 25.90 -23.98 8.95
N TRP A 267 26.19 -24.44 10.16
CA TRP A 267 27.08 -23.75 11.08
C TRP A 267 28.52 -24.23 10.88
N GLU A 268 29.44 -23.29 10.75
CA GLU A 268 30.89 -23.55 10.67
C GLU A 268 31.57 -23.23 12.01
N THR A 269 32.68 -23.92 12.28
CA THR A 269 33.48 -23.79 13.52
C THR A 269 34.87 -23.26 13.22
#